data_AF-A0AAZ3QD72-F1
#
_entry.id   AF-A0AAZ3QD72-F1
#
_cell.length_a   1.000
_cell.length_b   1.000
_cell.length_c   1.000
_cell.angle_alpha   90.00
_cell.angle_beta   90.00
_cell.angle_gamma   90.00
#
_symmetry.space_group_name_H-M   'P 1'
#
loop_
_entity.id
_entity.type
_entity.pdbx_description
1 polymer ?
#
loop_
_entity_poly.entity_id
_entity_poly.type
_entity_poly.pdbx_seq_one_letter_code
_entity_poly.pdbx_strand_id
1 'polypeptide(L)'
;MAAPCSRMANRPLWQFITNVRRTGLKHTGVRQISLSSACRAATQTRSKTEGVPSPWKLYGAVCLQRLPVISQERNPIEDQFAELMHQMELERSLLSDHEQRLLEDSERMTRKQADNYDSDEEEADYGGQETITAQDQEDTWEQKLKHFQPALRDRDVGGTPLGSVERCLGDSLVLLVQQTVGKETIWLLPQAQWEAGETLRQTAERGLSSLPGQLCGEADFKATFLGNTPCGVYRYKFPKEVRTERCVGAKVFFFKAFLSAGSASQKEPFLWVKKTELQGYLKPPYLEKVDRFILNL
;
A
#
# COMPACT_ATOMS: atom_id res chain seq x y z
N MET A 1 44.30 46.04 33.36
CA MET A 1 45.08 44.99 34.03
C MET A 1 44.62 43.63 33.51
N ALA A 2 45.58 42.89 32.95
CA ALA A 2 45.68 41.44 32.77
C ALA A 2 44.43 40.58 32.47
N ALA A 3 44.25 40.32 31.18
CA ALA A 3 44.26 39.04 30.45
C ALA A 3 43.57 37.74 30.98
N PRO A 4 42.96 36.96 30.06
CA PRO A 4 42.30 35.67 30.31
C PRO A 4 43.27 34.48 30.14
N CYS A 5 43.02 33.36 30.84
CA CYS A 5 43.79 32.13 30.68
C CYS A 5 43.23 31.23 29.57
N SER A 6 44.01 31.14 28.49
CA SER A 6 43.93 30.15 27.42
C SER A 6 44.28 28.73 27.90
N ARG A 7 43.61 27.71 27.37
CA ARG A 7 44.24 26.40 27.11
C ARG A 7 43.85 25.88 25.74
N MET A 8 44.77 26.06 24.80
CA MET A 8 44.89 25.28 23.58
C MET A 8 45.38 23.87 23.93
N ALA A 9 44.87 22.86 23.23
CA ALA A 9 45.60 21.60 23.02
C ALA A 9 45.38 21.16 21.57
N ASN A 10 46.40 21.44 20.77
CA ASN A 10 46.52 21.04 19.37
C ASN A 10 46.73 19.54 19.22
N ARG A 11 46.19 19.01 18.12
CA ARG A 11 46.60 17.74 17.49
C ARG A 11 48.09 17.77 17.12
N PRO A 12 48.72 16.60 16.96
CA PRO A 12 49.39 16.38 15.67
C PRO A 12 49.14 15.00 15.05
N LEU A 13 49.26 15.00 13.73
CA LEU A 13 49.17 13.91 12.77
C LEU A 13 50.45 13.05 12.72
N TRP A 14 50.25 11.77 12.34
CA TRP A 14 51.08 10.94 11.46
C TRP A 14 52.50 10.49 11.92
N GLN A 15 52.72 9.17 12.02
CA GLN A 15 53.40 8.28 11.05
C GLN A 15 53.77 6.91 11.68
N PHE A 16 54.17 5.96 10.83
CA PHE A 16 54.67 4.57 11.03
C PHE A 16 53.64 3.45 10.74
N ILE A 17 53.51 3.00 9.48
CA ILE A 17 54.37 2.10 8.68
C ILE A 17 54.14 0.59 8.99
N THR A 18 53.47 -0.04 8.02
CA THR A 18 53.57 -1.43 7.50
C THR A 18 53.63 -2.62 8.44
N ASN A 19 52.68 -3.54 8.27
CA ASN A 19 52.96 -4.98 8.05
C ASN A 19 51.67 -5.72 7.64
N VAL A 20 51.35 -5.75 6.34
CA VAL A 20 50.36 -6.69 5.78
C VAL A 20 51.11 -7.71 4.95
N ARG A 21 51.02 -8.98 5.38
CA ARG A 21 51.62 -10.14 4.74
C ARG A 21 51.06 -10.31 3.32
N ARG A 22 51.95 -10.25 2.33
CA ARG A 22 51.68 -10.73 0.96
C ARG A 22 51.57 -12.26 0.98
N THR A 23 50.39 -12.78 0.67
CA THR A 23 50.23 -14.14 0.12
C THR A 23 49.94 -14.02 -1.36
N GLY A 24 50.67 -14.82 -2.16
CA GLY A 24 50.76 -14.67 -3.61
C GLY A 24 49.48 -15.05 -4.35
N LEU A 25 49.09 -14.18 -5.28
CA LEU A 25 48.14 -14.45 -6.35
C LEU A 25 48.87 -15.10 -7.53
N LYS A 26 48.52 -16.35 -7.82
CA LYS A 26 48.62 -16.97 -9.14
C LYS A 26 47.33 -17.77 -9.35
N HIS A 27 46.42 -17.27 -10.17
CA HIS A 27 46.02 -17.97 -11.40
C HIS A 27 45.01 -17.14 -12.20
N THR A 28 45.24 -17.22 -13.51
CA THR A 28 44.48 -16.75 -14.66
C THR A 28 43.03 -17.24 -14.68
N GLY A 29 42.11 -16.40 -15.16
CA GLY A 29 40.75 -16.84 -15.50
C GLY A 29 39.81 -15.73 -15.94
N VAL A 30 40.18 -14.95 -16.95
CA VAL A 30 39.22 -14.06 -17.64
C VAL A 30 38.25 -14.95 -18.43
N ARG A 31 36.98 -15.03 -18.02
CA ARG A 31 35.90 -15.59 -18.84
C ARG A 31 35.10 -14.45 -19.45
N GLN A 32 35.24 -14.32 -20.75
CA GLN A 32 34.44 -13.44 -21.60
C GLN A 32 32.96 -13.84 -21.52
N ILE A 33 32.09 -12.85 -21.35
CA ILE A 33 30.63 -13.02 -21.46
C ILE A 33 30.30 -12.92 -22.95
N SER A 34 30.12 -14.06 -23.61
CA SER A 34 29.55 -14.13 -24.95
C SER A 34 28.03 -14.05 -24.86
N LEU A 35 27.45 -13.00 -25.44
CA LEU A 35 26.01 -12.91 -25.75
C LEU A 35 25.71 -13.81 -26.96
N SER A 36 25.50 -15.09 -26.72
CA SER A 36 24.89 -15.99 -27.69
C SER A 36 23.42 -16.15 -27.35
N SER A 37 22.55 -15.57 -28.18
CA SER A 37 21.13 -15.89 -28.26
C SER A 37 20.98 -17.38 -28.54
N ALA A 38 20.60 -18.15 -27.51
CA ALA A 38 20.18 -19.53 -27.66
C ALA A 38 18.66 -19.56 -27.47
N CYS A 39 17.93 -19.54 -28.57
CA CYS A 39 16.51 -19.81 -28.64
C CYS A 39 16.27 -21.23 -28.08
N ARG A 40 15.91 -21.35 -26.79
CA ARG A 40 15.34 -22.61 -26.27
C ARG A 40 13.94 -22.75 -26.83
N ALA A 41 13.83 -23.43 -27.96
CA ALA A 41 12.58 -24.05 -28.37
C ALA A 41 12.17 -25.03 -27.25
N ALA A 42 11.16 -24.66 -26.47
CA ALA A 42 10.54 -25.54 -25.51
C ALA A 42 9.83 -26.66 -26.30
N THR A 43 10.46 -27.83 -26.36
CA THR A 43 9.78 -29.07 -26.76
C THR A 43 8.63 -29.28 -25.79
N GLN A 44 7.40 -28.99 -26.23
CA GLN A 44 6.19 -29.41 -25.55
C GLN A 44 6.10 -30.93 -25.66
N THR A 45 6.68 -31.64 -24.70
CA THR A 45 6.28 -33.02 -24.44
C THR A 45 4.88 -32.96 -23.85
N ARG A 46 3.87 -33.05 -24.74
CA ARG A 46 2.48 -33.28 -24.37
C ARG A 46 2.36 -34.72 -23.87
N SER A 47 2.79 -34.98 -22.64
CA SER A 47 2.49 -36.22 -21.96
C SER A 47 1.00 -36.17 -21.58
N LYS A 48 0.14 -36.80 -22.39
CA LYS A 48 -1.18 -37.26 -21.92
C LYS A 48 -0.91 -38.34 -20.86
N THR A 49 -0.68 -37.92 -19.63
CA THR A 49 -0.86 -38.79 -18.48
C THR A 49 -2.35 -38.89 -18.24
N GLU A 50 -2.98 -39.99 -18.64
CA GLU A 50 -4.25 -40.41 -18.05
C GLU A 50 -3.98 -40.76 -16.58
N GLY A 51 -3.92 -39.71 -15.75
CA GLY A 51 -3.74 -39.83 -14.32
C GLY A 51 -5.05 -40.31 -13.70
N VAL A 52 -4.96 -41.33 -12.84
CA VAL A 52 -6.05 -41.72 -11.94
C VAL A 52 -6.60 -40.45 -11.29
N PRO A 53 -7.91 -40.15 -11.39
CA PRO A 53 -8.47 -38.92 -10.85
C PRO A 53 -8.22 -38.91 -9.34
N SER A 54 -7.48 -37.91 -8.87
CA SER A 54 -7.18 -37.79 -7.45
C SER A 54 -8.50 -37.64 -6.67
N PRO A 55 -8.63 -38.25 -5.48
CA PRO A 55 -9.89 -38.22 -4.72
C PRO A 55 -10.21 -36.86 -4.10
N TRP A 56 -9.38 -35.84 -4.38
CA TRP A 56 -9.51 -34.48 -3.86
C TRP A 56 -9.97 -33.53 -4.97
N LYS A 57 -11.09 -32.85 -4.75
CA LYS A 57 -11.51 -31.74 -5.61
C LYS A 57 -10.61 -30.53 -5.35
N LEU A 58 -10.19 -29.86 -6.41
CA LEU A 58 -9.37 -28.65 -6.34
C LEU A 58 -10.28 -27.43 -6.52
N TYR A 59 -10.10 -26.44 -5.66
CA TYR A 59 -10.79 -25.15 -5.73
C TYR A 59 -9.76 -24.02 -5.73
N GLY A 60 -9.98 -23.03 -6.59
CA GLY A 60 -9.27 -21.76 -6.57
C GLY A 60 -10.14 -20.72 -5.88
N ALA A 61 -9.64 -20.19 -4.76
CA ALA A 61 -10.30 -19.14 -3.99
C ALA A 61 -9.51 -17.83 -4.05
N VAL A 62 -10.21 -16.71 -3.99
CA VAL A 62 -9.61 -15.37 -4.02
C VAL A 62 -9.89 -14.63 -2.73
N CYS A 63 -8.83 -14.18 -2.08
CA CYS A 63 -8.90 -13.15 -1.06
C CYS A 63 -8.74 -11.80 -1.73
N LEU A 64 -9.87 -11.19 -2.11
CA LEU A 64 -9.90 -9.84 -2.64
C LEU A 64 -9.86 -8.85 -1.47
N GLN A 65 -8.78 -8.08 -1.42
CA GLN A 65 -8.56 -7.06 -0.41
C GLN A 65 -8.71 -5.67 -1.02
N ARG A 66 -9.46 -4.82 -0.35
CA ARG A 66 -9.45 -3.39 -0.60
C ARG A 66 -8.45 -2.74 0.34
N LEU A 67 -7.51 -1.99 -0.21
CA LEU A 67 -6.47 -1.31 0.55
C LEU A 67 -7.03 -0.07 1.27
N PRO A 68 -6.41 0.35 2.39
CA PRO A 68 -6.74 1.64 3.02
C PRO A 68 -6.65 2.77 2.01
N VAL A 69 -7.68 3.62 1.97
CA VAL A 69 -7.74 4.81 1.12
C VAL A 69 -7.24 6.04 1.88
N ILE A 70 -7.41 6.03 3.19
CA ILE A 70 -7.05 7.13 4.10
C ILE A 70 -5.90 6.69 4.99
N SER A 71 -5.03 7.63 5.38
CA SER A 71 -3.97 7.38 6.35
C SER A 71 -4.54 7.04 7.73
N GLN A 72 -3.84 6.19 8.47
CA GLN A 72 -4.18 5.91 9.87
C GLN A 72 -4.08 7.19 10.71
N GLU A 73 -4.93 7.27 11.73
CA GLU A 73 -4.86 8.33 12.72
C GLU A 73 -3.63 8.16 13.59
N ARG A 74 -2.99 9.27 13.91
CA ARG A 74 -1.77 9.27 14.72
C ARG A 74 -2.13 8.98 16.17
N ASN A 75 -1.23 8.25 16.82
CA ASN A 75 -1.28 8.09 18.28
C ASN A 75 -0.84 9.40 18.96
N PRO A 76 -1.26 9.68 20.21
CA PRO A 76 -0.87 10.91 20.91
C PRO A 76 0.64 11.06 21.09
N ILE A 77 1.37 9.95 21.17
CA ILE A 77 2.84 9.95 21.22
C ILE A 77 3.44 10.30 19.85
N GLU A 78 2.82 9.83 18.76
CA GLU A 78 3.24 10.16 17.40
C GLU A 78 2.98 11.64 17.09
N ASP A 79 1.91 12.22 17.62
CA ASP A 79 1.63 13.66 17.52
C ASP A 79 2.70 14.48 18.23
N GLN A 80 3.00 14.16 19.50
CA GLN A 80 4.09 14.82 20.24
C GLN A 80 5.44 14.69 19.53
N PHE A 81 5.72 13.51 18.97
CA PHE A 81 6.95 13.29 18.22
C PHE A 81 6.96 14.08 16.90
N ALA A 82 5.83 14.16 16.20
CA ALA A 82 5.71 14.95 14.98
C ALA A 82 5.92 16.44 15.25
N GLU A 83 5.36 16.96 16.35
CA GLU A 83 5.58 18.35 16.79
C GLU A 83 7.05 18.61 17.11
N LEU A 84 7.70 17.72 17.87
CA LEU A 84 9.13 17.81 18.17
C LEU A 84 9.97 17.79 16.90
N MET A 85 9.68 16.87 15.97
CA MET A 85 10.42 16.77 14.71
C MET A 85 10.24 18.02 13.85
N HIS A 86 9.04 18.60 13.84
CA HIS A 86 8.77 19.86 13.14
C HIS A 86 9.53 21.04 13.76
N GLN A 87 9.56 21.15 15.10
CA GLN A 87 10.35 22.17 15.79
C GLN A 87 11.85 22.04 15.48
N MET A 88 12.38 20.81 15.55
CA MET A 88 13.78 20.56 15.21
C MET A 88 14.10 20.87 13.75
N GLU A 89 13.17 20.63 12.83
CA GLU A 89 13.30 20.99 11.43
C GLU A 89 13.39 22.51 11.26
N LEU A 90 12.47 23.27 11.88
CA LEU A 90 12.47 24.73 11.85
C LEU A 90 13.76 25.32 12.45
N GLU A 91 14.17 24.89 13.64
CA GLU A 91 15.37 25.38 14.33
C GLU A 91 16.67 25.11 13.57
N ARG A 92 16.69 24.06 12.74
CA ARG A 92 17.86 23.65 11.96
C ARG A 92 17.78 24.07 10.50
N SER A 93 16.65 24.64 10.08
CA SER A 93 16.45 25.13 8.73
C SER A 93 17.11 26.49 8.52
N LEU A 94 17.41 26.79 7.26
CA LEU A 94 17.79 28.14 6.84
C LEU A 94 16.53 28.89 6.41
N LEU A 95 16.62 30.22 6.36
CA LEU A 95 15.54 31.07 5.86
C LEU A 95 15.15 30.66 4.45
N SER A 96 13.88 30.31 4.29
CA SER A 96 13.26 30.05 2.99
C SER A 96 13.15 31.32 2.17
N ASP A 97 13.04 31.18 0.84
CA ASP A 97 12.86 32.32 -0.06
C ASP A 97 11.63 33.16 0.31
N HIS A 98 10.57 32.52 0.83
CA HIS A 98 9.37 33.21 1.29
C HIS A 98 9.61 34.06 2.55
N GLU A 99 10.34 33.52 3.53
CA GLU A 99 10.69 34.27 4.75
C GLU A 99 11.62 35.43 4.45
N GLN A 100 12.60 35.26 3.56
CA GLN A 100 13.47 36.33 3.10
C GLN A 100 12.66 37.46 2.46
N ARG A 101 11.72 37.11 1.59
CA ARG A 101 10.82 38.08 0.94
C ARG A 101 9.96 38.84 1.94
N LEU A 102 9.42 38.15 2.94
CA LEU A 102 8.60 38.77 3.98
C LEU A 102 9.40 39.77 4.82
N LEU A 103 10.68 39.47 5.10
CA LEU A 103 11.59 40.40 5.77
C LEU A 103 11.89 41.61 4.89
N GLU A 104 12.26 41.41 3.63
CA GLU A 104 12.52 42.49 2.66
C GLU A 104 11.32 43.43 2.48
N ASP A 105 10.11 42.86 2.29
CA ASP A 105 8.86 43.62 2.19
C ASP A 105 8.61 44.44 3.46
N SER A 106 8.81 43.86 4.65
CA SER A 106 8.63 44.56 5.92
C SER A 106 9.65 45.70 6.12
N GLU A 107 10.90 45.50 5.73
CA GLU A 107 11.94 46.54 5.79
C GLU A 107 11.63 47.69 4.83
N ARG A 108 11.17 47.38 3.62
CA ARG A 108 10.73 48.42 2.66
C ARG A 108 9.58 49.23 3.22
N MET A 109 8.57 48.57 3.79
CA MET A 109 7.40 49.25 4.37
C MET A 109 7.79 50.14 5.55
N THR A 110 8.74 49.72 6.39
CA THR A 110 9.23 50.55 7.50
C THR A 110 10.08 51.74 7.02
N ARG A 111 10.92 51.56 6.00
CA ARG A 111 11.68 52.67 5.37
C ARG A 111 10.76 53.72 4.74
N LYS A 112 9.71 53.27 4.02
CA LYS A 112 8.68 54.15 3.47
C LYS A 112 7.94 54.95 4.54
N GLN A 113 7.65 54.32 5.69
CA GLN A 113 6.98 54.99 6.82
C GLN A 113 7.87 55.99 7.57
N ALA A 114 9.19 55.82 7.51
CA ALA A 114 10.15 56.66 8.24
C ALA A 114 10.58 57.93 7.48
N ASP A 115 9.96 58.24 6.34
CA ASP A 115 10.27 59.38 5.44
C ASP A 115 11.74 59.48 4.96
N ASN A 116 12.58 58.46 5.25
CA ASN A 116 13.96 58.31 4.74
C ASN A 116 13.95 57.54 3.40
N TYR A 117 13.01 57.84 2.51
CA TYR A 117 12.81 57.10 1.26
C TYR A 117 13.36 57.90 0.08
N ASP A 118 14.52 57.48 -0.46
CA ASP A 118 15.06 58.05 -1.69
C ASP A 118 14.44 57.30 -2.87
N SER A 119 13.39 57.89 -3.45
CA SER A 119 12.47 57.26 -4.41
C SER A 119 13.13 56.81 -5.72
N ASP A 120 14.33 57.31 -6.03
CA ASP A 120 14.92 57.20 -7.36
C ASP A 120 15.82 55.96 -7.56
N GLU A 121 16.28 55.29 -6.49
CA GLU A 121 17.19 54.13 -6.58
C GLU A 121 16.49 52.76 -6.47
N GLU A 122 15.46 52.60 -5.63
CA GLU A 122 14.78 51.28 -5.44
C GLU A 122 13.72 50.95 -6.51
N GLU A 123 13.09 51.97 -7.13
CA GLU A 123 12.11 51.80 -8.22
C GLU A 123 12.77 51.26 -9.51
N ALA A 124 14.07 51.51 -9.70
CA ALA A 124 14.82 51.10 -10.88
C ALA A 124 15.22 49.61 -10.88
N ASP A 125 15.38 48.99 -9.71
CA ASP A 125 15.87 47.61 -9.56
C ASP A 125 14.73 46.56 -9.59
N TYR A 126 13.51 46.95 -9.16
CA TYR A 126 12.33 46.05 -9.07
C TYR A 126 11.24 46.32 -10.12
N GLY A 127 11.59 47.05 -11.18
CA GLY A 127 10.89 47.16 -12.47
C GLY A 127 9.41 46.76 -12.48
N GLY A 128 8.54 47.49 -11.79
CA GLY A 128 7.07 47.35 -11.88
C GLY A 128 6.48 45.94 -11.66
N GLN A 129 7.24 45.00 -11.09
CA GLN A 129 6.89 43.57 -11.07
C GLN A 129 6.31 43.06 -9.75
N GLU A 130 6.31 43.86 -8.68
CA GLU A 130 5.88 43.37 -7.36
C GLU A 130 4.64 44.10 -6.87
N THR A 131 3.51 43.84 -7.54
CA THR A 131 2.20 44.36 -7.14
C THR A 131 1.55 43.56 -6.00
N ILE A 132 2.14 42.45 -5.58
CA ILE A 132 1.57 41.52 -4.58
C ILE A 132 2.65 41.26 -3.53
N THR A 133 2.43 41.74 -2.31
CA THR A 133 3.34 41.50 -1.18
C THR A 133 3.30 40.04 -0.75
N ALA A 134 4.31 39.57 -0.01
CA ALA A 134 4.30 38.23 0.57
C ALA A 134 3.06 38.01 1.46
N GLN A 135 2.64 39.03 2.22
CA GLN A 135 1.45 38.97 3.08
C GLN A 135 0.15 38.84 2.26
N ASP A 136 0.03 39.57 1.14
CA ASP A 136 -1.14 39.42 0.25
C ASP A 136 -1.25 37.98 -0.28
N GLN A 137 -0.11 37.30 -0.51
CA GLN A 137 -0.09 35.91 -0.95
C GLN A 137 -0.60 34.97 0.16
N GLU A 138 -0.13 35.15 1.41
CA GLU A 138 -0.63 34.40 2.57
C GLU A 138 -2.15 34.55 2.72
N ASP A 139 -2.66 35.78 2.63
CA ASP A 139 -4.10 36.06 2.67
C ASP A 139 -4.86 35.33 1.55
N THR A 140 -4.32 35.31 0.32
CA THR A 140 -4.96 34.58 -0.78
C THR A 140 -4.97 33.07 -0.55
N TRP A 141 -3.93 32.51 0.07
CA TRP A 141 -3.86 31.09 0.40
C TRP A 141 -4.83 30.73 1.51
N GLU A 142 -4.92 31.55 2.55
CA GLU A 142 -5.91 31.37 3.61
C GLU A 142 -7.34 31.45 3.08
N GLN A 143 -7.62 32.41 2.19
CA GLN A 143 -8.93 32.50 1.54
C GLN A 143 -9.21 31.20 0.78
N LYS A 144 -8.30 30.73 -0.07
CA LYS A 144 -8.49 29.46 -0.80
C LYS A 144 -8.72 28.28 0.13
N LEU A 145 -7.99 28.20 1.24
CA LEU A 145 -8.16 27.15 2.25
C LEU A 145 -9.56 27.21 2.89
N LYS A 146 -10.04 28.41 3.26
CA LYS A 146 -11.39 28.62 3.82
C LYS A 146 -12.50 28.25 2.82
N HIS A 147 -12.28 28.44 1.52
CA HIS A 147 -13.24 28.06 0.48
C HIS A 147 -13.23 26.56 0.17
N PHE A 148 -12.11 25.87 0.43
CA PHE A 148 -11.98 24.44 0.16
C PHE A 148 -12.57 23.61 1.31
N GLN A 149 -13.61 22.84 1.02
CA GLN A 149 -14.18 21.90 1.97
C GLN A 149 -13.58 20.51 1.74
N PRO A 150 -12.74 20.00 2.66
CA PRO A 150 -12.19 18.66 2.52
C PRO A 150 -13.29 17.60 2.64
N ALA A 151 -13.13 16.49 1.90
CA ALA A 151 -14.04 15.36 2.03
C ALA A 151 -13.94 14.74 3.43
N LEU A 152 -15.08 14.35 4.00
CA LEU A 152 -15.15 13.70 5.30
C LEU A 152 -14.38 12.37 5.30
N ARG A 153 -13.44 12.22 6.23
CA ARG A 153 -12.64 10.99 6.42
C ARG A 153 -13.49 9.86 6.98
N ASP A 154 -14.41 10.19 7.88
CA ASP A 154 -15.30 9.23 8.52
C ASP A 154 -16.64 9.16 7.77
N ARG A 155 -16.72 8.26 6.79
CA ARG A 155 -18.02 7.84 6.23
C ARG A 155 -18.74 6.81 7.10
N ASP A 156 -18.12 6.39 8.19
CA ASP A 156 -18.51 5.23 9.00
C ASP A 156 -19.43 5.55 10.18
N VAL A 157 -19.69 6.82 10.47
CA VAL A 157 -20.56 7.23 11.58
C VAL A 157 -22.03 7.02 11.18
N GLY A 158 -22.48 5.77 11.30
CA GLY A 158 -23.90 5.45 11.51
C GLY A 158 -24.74 5.16 10.26
N GLY A 159 -24.37 4.17 9.44
CA GLY A 159 -25.38 3.53 8.57
C GLY A 159 -24.93 2.93 7.24
N THR A 160 -23.65 2.91 6.89
CA THR A 160 -23.22 2.29 5.63
C THR A 160 -23.42 0.77 5.68
N PRO A 161 -24.11 0.17 4.69
CA PRO A 161 -24.39 -1.26 4.68
C PRO A 161 -23.07 -2.04 4.62
N LEU A 162 -23.04 -3.22 5.26
CA LEU A 162 -21.87 -4.10 5.29
C LEU A 162 -21.38 -4.54 3.89
N GLY A 163 -22.20 -4.36 2.86
CA GLY A 163 -21.84 -4.63 1.45
C GLY A 163 -21.14 -3.47 0.73
N SER A 164 -20.98 -2.29 1.36
CA SER A 164 -20.34 -1.13 0.70
C SER A 164 -18.81 -1.19 0.78
N VAL A 165 -18.14 -0.86 -0.33
CA VAL A 165 -16.67 -0.71 -0.40
C VAL A 165 -16.18 0.56 0.30
N GLU A 166 -17.05 1.58 0.40
CA GLU A 166 -16.69 2.90 0.93
C GLU A 166 -16.73 2.99 2.46
N ARG A 167 -17.05 1.88 3.12
CA ARG A 167 -16.98 1.71 4.57
C ARG A 167 -15.51 1.66 5.04
N CYS A 168 -15.26 2.05 6.30
CA CYS A 168 -13.96 1.95 6.98
C CYS A 168 -12.75 2.35 6.12
N LEU A 169 -12.68 3.60 5.64
CA LEU A 169 -11.65 4.04 4.67
C LEU A 169 -10.19 3.87 5.15
N GLY A 170 -9.95 3.89 6.47
CA GLY A 170 -8.63 3.69 7.07
C GLY A 170 -8.18 2.24 7.21
N ASP A 171 -9.10 1.27 7.09
CA ASP A 171 -8.80 -0.14 7.26
C ASP A 171 -8.79 -0.90 5.94
N SER A 172 -8.03 -2.00 5.91
CA SER A 172 -8.13 -2.98 4.83
C SER A 172 -9.38 -3.84 5.00
N LEU A 173 -10.14 -4.01 3.92
CA LEU A 173 -11.38 -4.78 3.91
C LEU A 173 -11.23 -6.01 3.02
N VAL A 174 -11.87 -7.10 3.42
CA VAL A 174 -11.84 -8.40 2.71
C VAL A 174 -13.23 -8.74 2.22
N LEU A 175 -13.33 -9.20 0.97
CA LEU A 175 -14.58 -9.63 0.38
C LEU A 175 -14.98 -11.03 0.87
N LEU A 176 -16.18 -11.14 1.44
CA LEU A 176 -16.88 -12.39 1.69
C LEU A 176 -18.11 -12.50 0.79
N VAL A 177 -18.41 -13.74 0.41
CA VAL A 177 -19.57 -14.10 -0.42
C VAL A 177 -20.32 -15.22 0.25
N GLN A 178 -21.64 -15.11 0.27
CA GLN A 178 -22.50 -16.20 0.72
C GLN A 178 -22.52 -17.31 -0.34
N GLN A 179 -22.07 -18.51 0.02
CA GLN A 179 -22.06 -19.67 -0.87
C GLN A 179 -22.85 -20.83 -0.27
N THR A 180 -23.67 -21.47 -1.11
CA THR A 180 -24.40 -22.70 -0.75
C THR A 180 -23.47 -23.89 -0.93
N VAL A 181 -22.98 -24.47 0.17
CA VAL A 181 -22.16 -25.70 0.14
C VAL A 181 -23.02 -26.85 0.64
N GLY A 182 -23.52 -27.67 -0.28
CA GLY A 182 -24.45 -28.74 0.04
C GLY A 182 -25.84 -28.20 0.39
N LYS A 183 -26.24 -28.30 1.66
CA LYS A 183 -27.54 -27.80 2.17
C LYS A 183 -27.41 -26.52 3.01
N GLU A 184 -26.20 -26.12 3.38
CA GLU A 184 -25.94 -24.97 4.24
C GLU A 184 -25.44 -23.77 3.41
N THR A 185 -25.98 -22.59 3.69
CA THR A 185 -25.44 -21.31 3.22
C THR A 185 -24.39 -20.81 4.20
N ILE A 186 -23.13 -20.74 3.78
CA ILE A 186 -22.01 -20.32 4.63
C ILE A 186 -21.26 -19.17 3.96
N TRP A 187 -20.77 -18.23 4.76
CA TRP A 187 -19.87 -17.18 4.31
C TRP A 187 -18.48 -17.74 4.02
N LEU A 188 -18.00 -17.55 2.79
CA LEU A 188 -16.69 -18.00 2.35
C LEU A 188 -16.04 -16.92 1.47
N LEU A 189 -14.76 -17.11 1.20
CA LEU A 189 -14.10 -16.33 0.16
C LEU A 189 -14.66 -16.75 -1.22
N PRO A 190 -14.73 -15.84 -2.20
CA PRO A 190 -15.03 -16.20 -3.58
C PRO A 190 -14.17 -17.39 -4.04
N GLN A 191 -14.81 -18.49 -4.42
CA GLN A 191 -14.12 -19.70 -4.86
C GLN A 191 -14.86 -20.36 -6.02
N ALA A 192 -14.08 -20.96 -6.93
CA ALA A 192 -14.56 -21.77 -8.05
C ALA A 192 -13.84 -23.11 -8.11
N GLN A 193 -14.53 -24.12 -8.68
CA GLN A 193 -13.94 -25.43 -8.90
C GLN A 193 -12.96 -25.37 -10.07
N TRP A 194 -11.78 -25.98 -9.93
CA TRP A 194 -10.79 -26.07 -11.01
C TRP A 194 -11.27 -26.98 -12.14
N GLU A 195 -11.00 -26.53 -13.37
CA GLU A 195 -11.36 -27.23 -14.61
C GLU A 195 -10.09 -27.58 -15.40
N ALA A 196 -10.14 -28.69 -16.14
CA ALA A 196 -8.99 -29.19 -16.87
C ALA A 196 -8.61 -28.24 -18.01
N GLY A 197 -7.38 -27.72 -17.99
CA GLY A 197 -6.87 -26.78 -19.00
C GLY A 197 -6.64 -25.35 -18.49
N GLU A 198 -7.10 -25.04 -17.27
CA GLU A 198 -6.85 -23.75 -16.61
C GLU A 198 -5.72 -23.84 -15.58
N THR A 199 -5.07 -22.71 -15.30
CA THR A 199 -4.21 -22.57 -14.11
C THR A 199 -5.06 -22.31 -12.87
N LEU A 200 -4.57 -22.68 -11.67
CA LEU A 200 -5.28 -22.41 -10.41
C LEU A 200 -5.60 -20.93 -10.20
N ARG A 201 -4.71 -20.03 -10.68
CA ARG A 201 -4.94 -18.59 -10.66
C ARG A 201 -6.08 -18.19 -11.58
N GLN A 202 -6.12 -18.69 -12.82
CA GLN A 202 -7.22 -18.43 -13.76
C GLN A 202 -8.56 -18.93 -13.22
N THR A 203 -8.58 -20.08 -12.54
CA THR A 203 -9.79 -20.53 -11.84
C THR A 203 -10.23 -19.55 -10.75
N ALA A 204 -9.28 -18.92 -10.05
CA ALA A 204 -9.56 -17.91 -9.06
C ALA A 204 -10.08 -16.60 -9.70
N GLU A 205 -9.47 -16.15 -10.80
CA GLU A 205 -9.96 -15.04 -11.64
C GLU A 205 -11.39 -15.32 -12.13
N ARG A 206 -11.65 -16.51 -12.66
CA ARG A 206 -12.99 -16.97 -13.06
C ARG A 206 -13.95 -16.98 -11.87
N GLY A 207 -13.49 -17.40 -10.69
CA GLY A 207 -14.29 -17.38 -9.47
C GLY A 207 -14.72 -15.99 -9.03
N LEU A 208 -13.95 -14.94 -9.35
CA LEU A 208 -14.40 -13.55 -9.19
C LEU A 208 -15.37 -13.15 -10.31
N SER A 209 -15.05 -13.48 -11.56
CA SER A 209 -15.90 -13.16 -12.72
C SER A 209 -17.26 -13.85 -12.72
N SER A 210 -17.35 -15.03 -12.12
CA SER A 210 -18.59 -15.81 -12.01
C SER A 210 -19.47 -15.39 -10.84
N LEU A 211 -19.08 -14.37 -10.07
CA LEU A 211 -19.91 -13.89 -8.97
C LEU A 211 -21.19 -13.25 -9.52
N PRO A 212 -22.36 -13.49 -8.90
CA PRO A 212 -23.64 -13.03 -9.42
C PRO A 212 -23.69 -11.50 -9.62
N GLY A 213 -22.99 -10.72 -8.79
CA GLY A 213 -22.87 -9.26 -8.94
C GLY A 213 -21.99 -8.79 -10.10
N GLN A 214 -20.96 -9.55 -10.48
CA GLN A 214 -20.17 -9.24 -11.68
C GLN A 214 -20.94 -9.61 -12.96
N LEU A 215 -21.61 -10.78 -12.94
CA LEU A 215 -22.39 -11.27 -14.07
C LEU A 215 -23.63 -10.42 -14.37
N CYS A 216 -24.19 -9.74 -13.35
CA CYS A 216 -25.34 -8.86 -13.49
C CYS A 216 -24.95 -7.40 -13.83
N GLY A 217 -23.65 -7.09 -14.00
CA GLY A 217 -23.16 -5.73 -14.27
C GLY A 217 -23.36 -4.74 -13.12
N GLU A 218 -23.62 -5.25 -11.91
CA GLU A 218 -23.89 -4.44 -10.71
C GLU A 218 -22.62 -4.15 -9.90
N ALA A 219 -21.53 -4.89 -10.16
CA ALA A 219 -20.25 -4.70 -9.51
C ALA A 219 -19.09 -5.02 -10.46
N ASP A 220 -18.41 -3.99 -10.97
CA ASP A 220 -17.21 -4.14 -11.78
C ASP A 220 -15.97 -4.21 -10.87
N PHE A 221 -15.66 -5.40 -10.35
CA PHE A 221 -14.43 -5.57 -9.57
C PHE A 221 -13.23 -5.78 -10.48
N LYS A 222 -12.44 -4.73 -10.70
CA LYS A 222 -11.13 -4.84 -11.33
C LYS A 222 -10.11 -5.29 -10.28
N ALA A 223 -9.83 -6.59 -10.26
CA ALA A 223 -8.89 -7.21 -9.34
C ALA A 223 -7.47 -7.30 -9.95
N THR A 224 -6.45 -6.98 -9.15
CA THR A 224 -5.02 -7.19 -9.47
C THR A 224 -4.46 -8.31 -8.61
N PHE A 225 -4.12 -9.44 -9.23
CA PHE A 225 -3.60 -10.62 -8.54
C PHE A 225 -2.12 -10.49 -8.22
N LEU A 226 -1.75 -10.88 -7.00
CA LEU A 226 -0.38 -10.84 -6.51
C LEU A 226 0.35 -12.15 -6.81
N GLY A 227 0.87 -12.24 -8.02
CA GLY A 227 1.64 -13.40 -8.47
C GLY A 227 0.78 -14.64 -8.74
N ASN A 228 1.46 -15.75 -9.04
CA ASN A 228 0.83 -17.01 -9.44
C ASN A 228 0.86 -18.09 -8.34
N THR A 229 1.42 -17.77 -7.18
CA THR A 229 1.59 -18.70 -6.07
C THR A 229 0.44 -18.58 -5.07
N PRO A 230 -0.18 -19.68 -4.63
CA PRO A 230 -1.21 -19.61 -3.61
C PRO A 230 -0.61 -19.18 -2.26
N CYS A 231 -1.30 -18.28 -1.57
CA CYS A 231 -0.91 -17.74 -0.26
C CYS A 231 -1.23 -18.70 0.89
N GLY A 232 -2.18 -19.63 0.68
CA GLY A 232 -2.57 -20.59 1.69
C GLY A 232 -3.36 -21.75 1.09
N VAL A 233 -3.45 -22.84 1.84
CA VAL A 233 -4.24 -24.03 1.47
C VAL A 233 -5.10 -24.47 2.64
N TYR A 234 -6.39 -24.65 2.37
CA TYR A 234 -7.34 -25.26 3.29
C TYR A 234 -7.78 -26.62 2.75
N ARG A 235 -7.73 -27.65 3.60
CA ARG A 235 -8.11 -29.02 3.24
C ARG A 235 -9.21 -29.47 4.17
N TYR A 236 -10.35 -29.86 3.62
CA TYR A 236 -11.46 -30.41 4.39
C TYR A 236 -12.01 -31.67 3.70
N LYS A 237 -12.54 -32.58 4.53
CA LYS A 237 -13.20 -33.80 4.04
C LYS A 237 -14.71 -33.55 4.05
N PHE A 238 -15.41 -34.05 3.03
CA PHE A 238 -16.88 -33.94 3.01
C PHE A 238 -17.50 -34.74 4.18
N PRO A 239 -18.73 -34.47 4.61
CA PRO A 239 -19.46 -35.34 5.53
C PRO A 239 -19.55 -36.77 4.98
N LYS A 240 -19.60 -37.78 5.87
CA LYS A 240 -19.57 -39.21 5.48
C LYS A 240 -20.67 -39.57 4.46
N GLU A 241 -21.80 -38.89 4.52
CA GLU A 241 -22.96 -39.06 3.63
C GLU A 241 -22.66 -38.78 2.15
N VAL A 242 -21.73 -37.86 1.86
CA VAL A 242 -21.39 -37.42 0.49
C VAL A 242 -20.04 -38.00 0.03
N ARG A 243 -19.36 -38.78 0.89
CA ARG A 243 -18.05 -39.36 0.56
C ARG A 243 -18.23 -40.54 -0.39
N THR A 244 -17.52 -40.48 -1.52
CA THR A 244 -17.34 -41.60 -2.44
C THR A 244 -15.84 -41.90 -2.54
N GLU A 245 -15.44 -43.10 -2.95
CA GLU A 245 -14.02 -43.46 -3.16
C GLU A 245 -13.30 -42.48 -4.10
N ARG A 246 -14.03 -41.91 -5.06
CA ARG A 246 -13.55 -40.90 -6.02
C ARG A 246 -13.61 -39.46 -5.50
N CYS A 247 -14.26 -39.20 -4.36
CA CYS A 247 -14.51 -37.87 -3.81
C CYS A 247 -14.45 -37.89 -2.27
N VAL A 248 -13.24 -37.78 -1.73
CA VAL A 248 -12.97 -37.80 -0.28
C VAL A 248 -13.14 -36.41 0.34
N GLY A 249 -12.78 -35.36 -0.40
CA GLY A 249 -12.77 -33.99 0.11
C GLY A 249 -12.34 -32.97 -0.91
N ALA A 250 -12.06 -31.77 -0.43
CA ALA A 250 -11.64 -30.64 -1.22
C ALA A 250 -10.38 -29.97 -0.65
N LYS A 251 -9.56 -29.45 -1.57
CA LYS A 251 -8.42 -28.57 -1.28
C LYS A 251 -8.71 -27.22 -1.92
N VAL A 252 -8.77 -26.19 -1.10
CA VAL A 252 -8.97 -24.81 -1.50
C VAL A 252 -7.63 -24.10 -1.46
N PHE A 253 -7.23 -23.52 -2.59
CA PHE A 253 -6.01 -22.73 -2.72
C PHE A 253 -6.38 -21.25 -2.74
N PHE A 254 -5.83 -20.47 -1.82
CA PHE A 254 -6.12 -19.04 -1.71
C PHE A 254 -5.13 -18.22 -2.52
N PHE A 255 -5.62 -17.31 -3.35
CA PHE A 255 -4.83 -16.32 -4.06
C PHE A 255 -5.17 -14.93 -3.53
N LYS A 256 -4.16 -14.10 -3.35
CA LYS A 256 -4.33 -12.71 -2.90
C LYS A 256 -4.49 -11.80 -4.10
N ALA A 257 -5.49 -10.92 -4.04
CA ALA A 257 -5.73 -9.90 -5.05
C ALA A 257 -6.12 -8.58 -4.38
N PHE A 258 -5.77 -7.46 -5.02
CA PHE A 258 -6.21 -6.15 -4.61
C PHE A 258 -7.34 -5.63 -5.50
N LEU A 259 -8.28 -4.92 -4.90
CA LEU A 259 -9.28 -4.17 -5.64
C LEU A 259 -8.63 -2.88 -6.16
N SER A 260 -8.44 -2.77 -7.48
CA SER A 260 -7.86 -1.57 -8.11
C SER A 260 -8.91 -0.52 -8.42
N ALA A 261 -10.07 -0.94 -8.88
CA ALA A 261 -11.22 -0.08 -9.15
C ALA A 261 -12.48 -0.94 -9.08
N GLY A 262 -13.56 -0.39 -8.55
CA GLY A 262 -14.86 -1.06 -8.51
C GLY A 262 -15.74 -0.51 -7.40
N SER A 263 -16.99 -0.21 -7.76
CA SER A 263 -18.05 0.05 -6.80
C SER A 263 -18.85 -1.24 -6.63
N ALA A 264 -19.05 -1.69 -5.39
CA ALA A 264 -19.97 -2.79 -5.12
C ALA A 264 -21.37 -2.20 -4.89
N SER A 265 -22.34 -2.63 -5.69
CA SER A 265 -23.76 -2.38 -5.37
C SER A 265 -24.11 -3.02 -4.01
N GLN A 266 -24.89 -2.30 -3.21
CA GLN A 266 -25.13 -2.53 -1.78
C GLN A 266 -26.03 -3.75 -1.46
N LYS A 267 -26.16 -4.71 -2.38
CA LYS A 267 -27.08 -5.84 -2.23
C LYS A 267 -26.35 -7.15 -1.95
N GLU A 268 -26.96 -7.94 -1.06
CA GLU A 268 -26.59 -9.34 -0.82
C GLU A 268 -26.45 -10.06 -2.17
N PRO A 269 -25.33 -10.78 -2.42
CA PRO A 269 -24.63 -11.62 -1.43
C PRO A 269 -23.19 -11.18 -1.06
N PHE A 270 -22.84 -9.88 -1.16
CA PHE A 270 -21.49 -9.39 -0.86
C PHE A 270 -21.35 -8.74 0.52
N LEU A 271 -20.23 -9.00 1.16
CA LEU A 271 -19.91 -8.47 2.48
C LEU A 271 -18.44 -8.04 2.52
N TRP A 272 -18.17 -6.79 2.88
CA TRP A 272 -16.82 -6.26 3.07
C TRP A 272 -16.52 -6.16 4.57
N VAL A 273 -15.53 -6.92 5.02
CA VAL A 273 -15.34 -7.19 6.45
C VAL A 273 -13.92 -6.83 6.88
N LYS A 274 -13.78 -6.24 8.06
CA LYS A 274 -12.47 -6.06 8.72
C LYS A 274 -11.94 -7.39 9.22
N LYS A 275 -10.62 -7.50 9.41
CA LYS A 275 -10.04 -8.71 10.03
C LYS A 275 -10.64 -9.04 11.42
N THR A 276 -10.96 -8.02 12.22
CA THR A 276 -11.56 -8.19 13.56
C THR A 276 -12.96 -8.80 13.50
N GLU A 277 -13.75 -8.43 12.49
CA GLU A 277 -15.13 -8.89 12.28
C GLU A 277 -15.19 -10.27 11.62
N LEU A 278 -14.09 -10.71 10.98
CA LEU A 278 -13.99 -11.96 10.25
C LEU A 278 -14.33 -13.19 11.11
N GLN A 279 -14.05 -13.10 12.42
CA GLN A 279 -14.33 -14.13 13.43
C GLN A 279 -15.83 -14.41 13.61
N GLY A 280 -16.70 -13.44 13.36
CA GLY A 280 -18.14 -13.63 13.47
C GLY A 280 -18.75 -14.45 12.32
N TYR A 281 -18.10 -14.50 11.16
CA TYR A 281 -18.68 -15.08 9.93
C TYR A 281 -18.06 -16.41 9.52
N LEU A 282 -16.75 -16.58 9.69
CA LEU A 282 -16.05 -17.78 9.22
C LEU A 282 -16.00 -18.88 10.28
N LYS A 283 -16.08 -20.14 9.84
CA LYS A 283 -15.87 -21.29 10.73
C LYS A 283 -14.43 -21.24 11.30
N PRO A 284 -14.20 -21.54 12.60
CA PRO A 284 -12.88 -21.44 13.24
C PRO A 284 -11.71 -22.10 12.48
N PRO A 285 -11.80 -23.36 11.98
CA PRO A 285 -10.67 -23.99 11.30
C PRO A 285 -10.35 -23.36 9.94
N TYR A 286 -11.31 -22.69 9.32
CA TYR A 286 -11.12 -21.96 8.07
C TYR A 286 -10.48 -20.60 8.34
N LEU A 287 -10.95 -19.90 9.36
CA LEU A 287 -10.41 -18.63 9.82
C LEU A 287 -8.93 -18.72 10.19
N GLU A 288 -8.50 -19.76 10.92
CA GLU A 288 -7.08 -19.97 11.25
C GLU A 288 -6.16 -20.05 10.02
N LYS A 289 -6.68 -20.48 8.85
CA LYS A 289 -5.89 -20.50 7.61
C LYS A 289 -5.90 -19.16 6.91
N VAL A 290 -7.02 -18.47 6.96
CA VAL A 290 -7.20 -17.15 6.34
C VAL A 290 -6.40 -16.08 7.09
N ASP A 291 -6.47 -16.07 8.43
CA ASP A 291 -5.78 -15.10 9.28
C ASP A 291 -4.26 -15.12 9.16
N ARG A 292 -3.68 -16.24 8.69
CA ARG A 292 -2.23 -16.37 8.47
C ARG A 292 -1.71 -15.51 7.33
N PHE A 293 -2.51 -15.24 6.31
CA PHE A 293 -2.08 -14.47 5.13
C PHE A 293 -2.75 -13.10 5.01
N ILE A 294 -3.78 -12.82 5.81
CA ILE A 294 -4.36 -11.48 5.96
C ILE A 294 -3.53 -10.71 6.98
N LEU A 295 -2.75 -9.74 6.49
CA LEU A 295 -1.98 -8.84 7.33
C LEU A 295 -2.86 -7.68 7.80
N ASN A 296 -2.81 -7.37 9.09
CA ASN A 296 -3.20 -6.06 9.61
C ASN A 296 -1.89 -5.33 9.87
N LEU A 297 -1.62 -4.30 9.06
CA LEU A 297 -0.49 -3.40 9.26
C LEU A 297 -1.03 -2.08 9.81
#